data_AF-A0A966BDI1-F1
#
_entry.id   AF-A0A966BDI1-F1
#
_cell.length_a   1.000
_cell.length_b   1.000
_cell.length_c   1.000
_cell.angle_alpha   90.00
_cell.angle_beta   90.00
_cell.angle_gamma   90.00
#
_symmetry.space_group_name_H-M   'P 1'
#
loop_
_entity.id
_entity.type
_entity.pdbx_description
1 polymer ?
#
loop_
_entity_poly.entity_id
_entity_poly.type
_entity_poly.pdbx_seq_one_letter_code
_entity_poly.pdbx_strand_id
1 'polypeptide(L)'
;MTIHRLSQPGSTDVILLCDDDARVDHEVAELMAAALRSTPYASAIIADAVVGEKSRRRPGWSPTTTITDPAELTAIAVSDGFASDHPTSGDLVDRLRIARLLVEARAEVLHLPRPVVRVGAPQPLSNAETAELKALAAVVAPKAGLRFGNRPASFVLEPVEPRPAVTAVIPTAGAARHDGTPAVARAVTSVLAEMHDLDRVLLVMGDEFVGDFEALTSDERVRMVRRPTGPFNFSVAVNLGLLEAQSELVLLLNDDTETRDPGWLSQLAINLLDPTVAACGALLLFPDGTIQHAGVILDDARPLHSFVGHGPHSLAHYHCDVAHDTLAVTGACMLVRRADALAVGGFSTKFPLSFNDIDFCLKLHRMGQRVVVEPAASLVHHESLSRSPVITSEEWDAYINRWGQVDDPWYHPAHHRPDDPDNLNLNADHLEPQSTPLFTVARNTRTRPRVHHGRVKATD
;
A
#
# COMPACT_ATOMS: atom_id res chain seq x y z
N MET A 1 29.06 -14.95 15.18
CA MET A 1 28.87 -13.70 15.93
C MET A 1 29.53 -12.59 15.14
N THR A 2 28.86 -12.15 14.09
CA THR A 2 29.33 -11.05 13.26
C THR A 2 28.49 -9.82 13.55
N ILE A 3 28.62 -9.29 14.77
CA ILE A 3 28.12 -7.96 15.13
C ILE A 3 29.18 -6.94 14.73
N HIS A 4 28.86 -6.07 13.78
CA HIS A 4 29.79 -5.02 13.35
C HIS A 4 29.55 -3.75 14.15
N ARG A 5 30.47 -3.44 15.07
CA ARG A 5 30.46 -2.16 15.82
C ARG A 5 31.23 -1.10 15.05
N LEU A 6 30.55 -0.01 14.73
CA LEU A 6 31.06 1.12 13.95
C LEU A 6 31.26 2.32 14.88
N SER A 7 32.40 2.30 15.58
CA SER A 7 32.75 3.29 16.61
C SER A 7 33.47 4.50 16.00
N GLN A 8 33.10 5.69 16.46
CA GLN A 8 33.80 6.93 16.14
C GLN A 8 33.99 7.76 17.43
N PRO A 9 35.22 8.22 17.74
CA PRO A 9 35.50 8.94 18.99
C PRO A 9 34.57 10.15 19.21
N GLY A 10 33.96 10.23 20.39
CA GLY A 10 33.06 11.32 20.76
C GLY A 10 31.66 11.24 20.15
N SER A 11 31.27 10.08 19.59
CA SER A 11 29.95 9.85 19.02
C SER A 11 29.34 8.53 19.52
N THR A 12 28.02 8.39 19.34
CA THR A 12 27.30 7.14 19.67
C THR A 12 27.75 6.01 18.75
N ASP A 13 28.07 4.86 19.35
CA ASP A 13 28.38 3.63 18.62
C ASP A 13 27.15 3.17 17.83
N VAL A 14 27.40 2.65 16.63
CA VAL A 14 26.36 2.06 15.77
C VAL A 14 26.66 0.58 15.61
N ILE A 15 25.62 -0.24 15.73
CA ILE A 15 25.68 -1.68 15.56
C ILE A 15 24.99 -2.04 14.26
N LEU A 16 25.70 -2.69 13.33
CA LEU A 16 25.13 -3.33 12.17
C LEU A 16 24.92 -4.83 12.46
N LEU A 17 23.67 -5.26 12.32
CA LEU A 17 23.22 -6.65 12.44
C LEU A 17 22.94 -7.21 11.04
N CYS A 18 23.55 -8.35 10.72
CA CYS A 18 23.41 -9.08 9.45
C CYS A 18 23.76 -10.56 9.65
N ASP A 19 23.47 -11.41 8.65
CA ASP A 19 23.76 -12.84 8.76
C ASP A 19 25.23 -13.12 9.08
N ASP A 20 25.46 -14.17 9.87
CA ASP A 20 26.80 -14.53 10.37
C ASP A 20 27.79 -14.81 9.23
N ASP A 21 27.31 -15.30 8.08
CA ASP A 21 28.07 -15.58 6.86
C ASP A 21 28.02 -14.44 5.81
N ALA A 22 27.36 -13.33 6.12
CA ALA A 22 27.24 -12.20 5.23
C ALA A 22 28.60 -11.55 4.96
N ARG A 23 28.81 -11.13 3.70
CA ARG A 23 29.93 -10.24 3.35
C ARG A 23 29.45 -8.80 3.41
N VAL A 24 30.04 -8.01 4.30
CA VAL A 24 29.70 -6.59 4.49
C VAL A 24 30.56 -5.69 3.62
N ASP A 25 29.94 -4.74 2.95
CA ASP A 25 30.60 -3.57 2.36
C ASP A 25 30.82 -2.52 3.47
N HIS A 26 32.06 -2.39 3.91
CA HIS A 26 32.41 -1.49 5.01
C HIS A 26 32.21 -0.01 4.68
N GLU A 27 32.31 0.41 3.42
CA GLU A 27 32.07 1.80 3.04
C GLU A 27 30.58 2.14 3.17
N VAL A 28 29.71 1.24 2.71
CA VAL A 28 28.25 1.39 2.85
C VAL A 28 27.84 1.30 4.32
N ALA A 29 28.46 0.41 5.10
CA ALA A 29 28.20 0.31 6.54
C ALA A 29 28.55 1.62 7.29
N GLU A 30 29.69 2.24 6.98
CA GLU A 30 30.06 3.55 7.55
C GLU A 30 29.11 4.67 7.10
N LEU A 31 28.59 4.61 5.87
CA LEU A 31 27.54 5.55 5.43
C LEU A 31 26.26 5.39 6.25
N MET A 32 25.82 4.17 6.55
CA MET A 32 24.67 3.93 7.43
C MET A 32 24.94 4.50 8.83
N ALA A 33 26.13 4.25 9.40
CA ALA A 33 26.47 4.77 10.71
C ALA A 33 26.52 6.30 10.77
N ALA A 34 27.12 6.93 9.75
CA ALA A 34 27.15 8.38 9.62
C ALA A 34 25.74 8.99 9.44
N ALA A 35 24.86 8.33 8.68
CA ALA A 35 23.48 8.76 8.51
C ALA A 35 22.70 8.67 9.83
N LEU A 36 22.86 7.58 10.59
CA LEU A 36 22.17 7.41 11.88
C LEU A 36 22.69 8.43 12.92
N ARG A 37 23.99 8.69 12.97
CA ARG A 37 24.58 9.73 13.83
C ARG A 37 24.12 11.14 13.48
N SER A 38 23.87 11.41 12.20
CA SER A 38 23.44 12.75 11.74
C SER A 38 21.93 12.94 11.74
N THR A 39 21.16 11.88 12.01
CA THR A 39 19.69 11.89 12.00
C THR A 39 19.13 11.52 13.38
N PRO A 40 19.08 12.48 14.34
CA PRO A 40 18.81 12.18 15.75
C PRO A 40 17.39 11.65 16.05
N TYR A 41 16.47 11.74 15.09
CA TYR A 41 15.11 11.20 15.21
C TYR A 41 14.98 9.76 14.68
N ALA A 42 15.96 9.27 13.90
CA ALA A 42 15.96 7.90 13.40
C ALA A 42 16.54 6.94 14.45
N SER A 43 15.90 5.80 14.64
CA SER A 43 16.41 4.75 15.55
C SER A 43 17.15 3.65 14.82
N ALA A 44 16.84 3.46 13.54
CA ALA A 44 17.46 2.43 12.71
C ALA A 44 17.60 2.86 11.25
N ILE A 45 18.52 2.21 10.55
CA ILE A 45 18.64 2.26 9.10
C ILE A 45 18.64 0.84 8.55
N ILE A 46 17.77 0.58 7.60
CA ILE A 46 17.78 -0.62 6.76
C ILE A 46 18.46 -0.31 5.42
N ALA A 47 19.01 -1.32 4.77
CA ALA A 47 19.66 -1.18 3.48
C ALA A 47 19.32 -2.35 2.56
N ASP A 48 19.62 -2.19 1.27
CA ASP A 48 19.48 -3.27 0.30
C ASP A 48 20.54 -4.36 0.55
N ALA A 49 20.38 -5.48 -0.15
CA ALA A 49 21.33 -6.57 -0.14
C ALA A 49 21.60 -7.12 -1.54
N VAL A 50 22.64 -7.94 -1.66
CA VAL A 50 22.83 -8.82 -2.81
C VAL A 50 22.52 -10.25 -2.37
N VAL A 51 21.52 -10.87 -2.98
CA VAL A 51 21.13 -12.26 -2.69
C VAL A 51 21.64 -13.14 -3.83
N GLY A 52 22.64 -13.97 -3.51
CA GLY A 52 23.42 -14.68 -4.53
C GLY A 52 24.13 -13.71 -5.48
N GLU A 53 23.67 -13.65 -6.73
CA GLU A 53 24.20 -12.74 -7.76
C GLU A 53 23.28 -11.55 -8.07
N LYS A 54 22.06 -11.51 -7.51
CA LYS A 54 21.06 -10.48 -7.84
C LYS A 54 21.01 -9.41 -6.76
N SER A 55 20.89 -8.15 -7.18
CA SER A 55 20.55 -7.05 -6.26
C SER A 55 19.14 -7.27 -5.75
N ARG A 56 18.98 -7.36 -4.43
CA ARG A 56 17.69 -7.38 -3.75
C ARG A 56 17.41 -5.97 -3.25
N ARG A 57 16.60 -5.26 -4.04
CA ARG A 57 16.13 -3.90 -3.77
C ARG A 57 14.92 -4.02 -2.90
N ARG A 58 14.99 -3.49 -1.68
CA ARG A 58 13.87 -3.58 -0.75
C ARG A 58 13.06 -2.29 -0.77
N PRO A 59 11.76 -2.35 -0.49
CA PRO A 59 11.01 -1.16 -0.13
C PRO A 59 11.52 -0.60 1.21
N GLY A 60 11.06 0.60 1.53
CA GLY A 60 11.24 1.23 2.82
C GLY A 60 10.71 0.39 3.98
N TRP A 61 10.92 0.87 5.20
CA TRP A 61 10.56 0.13 6.40
C TRP A 61 9.06 -0.12 6.46
N SER A 62 8.68 -1.39 6.58
CA SER A 62 7.30 -1.83 6.77
C SER A 62 7.26 -3.00 7.76
N PRO A 63 6.50 -2.88 8.86
CA PRO A 63 6.17 -4.02 9.72
C PRO A 63 5.48 -5.14 8.94
N THR A 64 4.58 -4.79 8.01
CA THR A 64 3.84 -5.75 7.18
C THR A 64 4.80 -6.59 6.35
N THR A 65 5.65 -5.97 5.54
CA THR A 65 6.62 -6.68 4.69
C THR A 65 7.63 -7.48 5.51
N THR A 66 8.04 -6.98 6.68
CA THR A 66 8.94 -7.71 7.58
C THR A 66 8.29 -8.98 8.13
N ILE A 67 6.98 -8.98 8.35
CA ILE A 67 6.23 -10.17 8.80
C ILE A 67 6.00 -11.15 7.64
N THR A 68 5.63 -10.65 6.46
CA THR A 68 5.20 -11.49 5.33
C THR A 68 6.37 -11.97 4.45
N ASP A 69 7.51 -11.29 4.46
CA ASP A 69 8.77 -11.69 3.82
C ASP A 69 9.98 -11.32 4.73
N PRO A 70 10.14 -11.99 5.90
CA PRO A 70 11.22 -11.70 6.84
C PRO A 70 12.63 -11.85 6.26
N ALA A 71 12.77 -12.56 5.14
CA ALA A 71 14.02 -12.68 4.41
C ALA A 71 14.49 -11.35 3.79
N GLU A 72 13.65 -10.31 3.74
CA GLU A 72 14.04 -8.93 3.38
C GLU A 72 14.87 -8.23 4.46
N LEU A 73 14.74 -8.66 5.72
CA LEU A 73 15.49 -8.08 6.83
C LEU A 73 16.90 -8.69 6.88
N THR A 74 17.67 -8.42 5.83
CA THR A 74 19.04 -8.92 5.62
C THR A 74 20.08 -8.16 6.45
N ALA A 75 19.89 -6.84 6.59
CA ALA A 75 20.76 -5.98 7.38
C ALA A 75 19.97 -4.84 8.03
N ILE A 76 20.35 -4.50 9.26
CA ILE A 76 19.80 -3.35 10.01
C ILE A 76 20.89 -2.73 10.89
N ALA A 77 21.05 -1.42 10.80
CA ALA A 77 21.93 -0.65 11.66
C ALA A 77 21.11 0.09 12.72
N VAL A 78 21.51 -0.02 13.99
CA VAL A 78 20.88 0.63 15.15
C VAL A 78 21.92 1.32 16.00
N SER A 79 21.50 2.33 16.77
CA SER A 79 22.40 2.93 17.77
C SER A 79 22.63 1.96 18.93
N ASP A 80 23.84 1.95 19.51
CA ASP A 80 24.21 1.04 20.61
C ASP A 80 23.28 1.21 21.82
N GLY A 81 22.80 2.43 22.09
CA GLY A 81 21.81 2.71 23.14
C GLY A 81 20.42 2.11 22.88
N PHE A 82 20.06 1.82 21.63
CA PHE A 82 18.84 1.08 21.29
C PHE A 82 19.04 -0.44 21.41
N ALA A 83 20.28 -0.91 21.33
CA ALA A 83 20.63 -2.32 21.25
C ALA A 83 21.17 -2.92 22.56
N SER A 84 21.34 -2.13 23.63
CA SER A 84 22.18 -2.47 24.78
C SER A 84 21.81 -3.75 25.55
N ASP A 85 20.61 -4.33 25.34
CA ASP A 85 20.14 -5.54 26.01
C ASP A 85 19.86 -6.75 25.07
N HIS A 86 20.11 -6.66 23.75
CA HIS A 86 19.31 -7.50 22.81
C HIS A 86 19.98 -8.32 21.70
N PRO A 87 21.11 -7.94 21.05
CA PRO A 87 21.72 -8.78 20.02
C PRO A 87 22.79 -9.72 20.59
N THR A 88 22.68 -11.01 20.27
CA THR A 88 23.55 -12.09 20.76
C THR A 88 24.49 -12.65 19.68
N SER A 89 24.12 -12.55 18.41
CA SER A 89 24.81 -13.16 17.27
C SER A 89 24.82 -12.28 16.01
N GLY A 90 23.79 -11.46 15.78
CA GLY A 90 23.55 -10.70 14.53
C GLY A 90 22.58 -11.38 13.55
N ASP A 91 22.14 -12.61 13.86
CA ASP A 91 21.27 -13.43 13.02
C ASP A 91 19.83 -12.88 12.85
N LEU A 92 19.00 -13.61 12.11
CA LEU A 92 17.62 -13.20 11.86
C LEU A 92 16.78 -13.13 13.15
N VAL A 93 17.07 -13.92 14.19
CA VAL A 93 16.39 -13.83 15.49
C VAL A 93 16.65 -12.46 16.13
N ASP A 94 17.90 -12.02 16.16
CA ASP A 94 18.24 -10.70 16.69
C ASP A 94 17.61 -9.58 15.86
N ARG A 95 17.63 -9.70 14.53
CA ARG A 95 17.03 -8.70 13.64
C ARG A 95 15.52 -8.63 13.78
N LEU A 96 14.81 -9.75 13.88
CA LEU A 96 13.37 -9.78 14.16
C LEU A 96 13.02 -9.21 15.54
N ARG A 97 13.88 -9.45 16.54
CA ARG A 97 13.71 -8.83 17.87
C ARG A 97 13.87 -7.32 17.81
N ILE A 98 14.89 -6.81 17.12
CA ILE A 98 15.05 -5.37 16.88
C ILE A 98 13.86 -4.81 16.10
N ALA A 99 13.39 -5.49 15.05
CA ALA A 99 12.19 -5.12 14.32
C ALA A 99 10.98 -4.97 15.25
N ARG A 100 10.78 -5.92 16.16
CA ARG A 100 9.71 -5.87 17.16
C ARG A 100 9.83 -4.64 18.07
N LEU A 101 11.03 -4.36 18.59
CA LEU A 101 11.27 -3.17 19.42
C LEU A 101 11.01 -1.87 18.65
N LEU A 102 11.38 -1.79 17.37
CA LEU A 102 11.12 -0.64 16.53
C LEU A 102 9.62 -0.42 16.33
N VAL A 103 8.84 -1.49 16.14
CA VAL A 103 7.37 -1.43 16.07
C VAL A 103 6.76 -0.98 17.41
N GLU A 104 7.17 -1.60 18.52
CA GLU A 104 6.69 -1.27 19.87
C GLU A 104 6.96 0.20 20.23
N ALA A 105 8.14 0.71 19.87
CA ALA A 105 8.55 2.09 20.10
C ALA A 105 7.97 3.10 19.08
N ARG A 106 7.30 2.63 18.02
CA ARG A 106 6.91 3.45 16.85
C ARG A 106 8.09 4.28 16.33
N ALA A 107 9.23 3.62 16.21
CA ALA A 107 10.48 4.24 15.86
C ALA A 107 10.54 4.63 14.38
N GLU A 108 11.18 5.77 14.10
CA GLU A 108 11.51 6.14 12.73
C GLU A 108 12.67 5.26 12.22
N VAL A 109 12.47 4.66 11.05
CA VAL A 109 13.45 3.80 10.39
C VAL A 109 13.69 4.31 8.97
N LEU A 110 14.95 4.62 8.66
CA LEU A 110 15.33 5.10 7.33
C LEU A 110 15.74 3.94 6.44
N HIS A 111 15.66 4.15 5.13
CA HIS A 111 16.18 3.23 4.13
C HIS A 111 17.35 3.85 3.36
N LEU A 112 18.44 3.11 3.27
CA LEU A 112 19.55 3.39 2.37
C LEU A 112 19.42 2.47 1.14
N PRO A 113 19.05 3.00 -0.04
CA PRO A 113 18.88 2.22 -1.28
C PRO A 113 20.23 1.88 -1.92
N ARG A 114 21.07 1.17 -1.15
CA ARG A 114 22.38 0.66 -1.56
C ARG A 114 22.62 -0.70 -0.89
N PRO A 115 23.15 -1.69 -1.64
CA PRO A 115 23.50 -2.98 -1.04
C PRO A 115 24.62 -2.83 -0.01
N VAL A 116 24.35 -3.21 1.24
CA VAL A 116 25.38 -3.22 2.32
C VAL A 116 25.94 -4.62 2.55
N VAL A 117 25.15 -5.65 2.29
CA VAL A 117 25.52 -7.04 2.53
C VAL A 117 25.33 -7.88 1.29
N ARG A 118 26.14 -8.94 1.17
CA ARG A 118 25.87 -10.07 0.30
C ARG A 118 25.56 -11.30 1.13
N VAL A 119 24.41 -11.91 0.86
CA VAL A 119 23.88 -13.08 1.57
C VAL A 119 23.52 -14.21 0.61
N GLY A 120 23.40 -15.43 1.15
CA GLY A 120 22.91 -16.60 0.42
C GLY A 120 21.42 -16.53 0.10
N ALA A 121 20.91 -17.53 -0.62
CA ALA A 121 19.48 -17.64 -0.91
C ALA A 121 18.67 -17.88 0.38
N PRO A 122 17.47 -17.30 0.52
CA PRO A 122 16.61 -17.51 1.69
C PRO A 122 16.40 -18.99 1.99
N GLN A 123 16.50 -19.36 3.26
CA GLN A 123 16.21 -20.70 3.76
C GLN A 123 14.90 -20.69 4.57
N PRO A 124 14.21 -21.83 4.72
CA PRO A 124 13.10 -21.94 5.66
C PRO A 124 13.52 -21.54 7.07
N LEU A 125 12.64 -20.83 7.79
CA LEU A 125 12.90 -20.38 9.15
C LEU A 125 13.04 -21.58 10.09
N SER A 126 14.03 -21.50 10.98
CA SER A 126 14.15 -22.32 12.17
C SER A 126 13.01 -22.08 13.16
N ASN A 127 12.89 -22.95 14.16
CA ASN A 127 11.90 -22.79 15.23
C ASN A 127 12.08 -21.49 16.02
N ALA A 128 13.33 -21.05 16.23
CA ALA A 128 13.63 -19.82 16.95
C ALA A 128 13.23 -18.58 16.13
N GLU A 129 13.59 -18.55 14.85
CA GLU A 129 13.18 -17.47 13.93
C GLU A 129 11.66 -17.41 13.79
N THR A 130 11.00 -18.56 13.68
CA THR A 130 9.53 -18.64 13.63
C THR A 130 8.88 -18.11 14.91
N ALA A 131 9.47 -18.37 16.08
CA ALA A 131 8.95 -17.88 17.35
C ALA A 131 9.06 -16.35 17.47
N GLU A 132 10.19 -15.77 17.07
CA GLU A 132 10.38 -14.30 17.07
C GLU A 132 9.53 -13.61 16.00
N LEU A 133 9.35 -14.22 14.83
CA LEU A 133 8.42 -13.72 13.82
C LEU A 133 6.98 -13.66 14.35
N LYS A 134 6.54 -14.70 15.06
CA LYS A 134 5.23 -14.73 15.73
C LYS A 134 5.14 -13.66 16.82
N ALA A 135 6.21 -13.41 17.57
CA ALA A 135 6.24 -12.35 18.57
C ALA A 135 6.11 -10.96 17.91
N LEU A 136 6.80 -10.71 16.79
CA LEU A 136 6.66 -9.49 16.00
C LEU A 136 5.23 -9.33 15.48
N ALA A 137 4.67 -10.38 14.86
CA ALA A 137 3.30 -10.35 14.35
C ALA A 137 2.27 -10.10 15.46
N ALA A 138 2.48 -10.61 16.67
CA ALA A 138 1.61 -10.36 17.81
C ALA A 138 1.65 -8.90 18.32
N VAL A 139 2.67 -8.10 17.97
CA VAL A 139 2.67 -6.65 18.24
C VAL A 139 1.82 -5.91 17.21
N VAL A 140 1.94 -6.30 15.93
CA VAL A 140 1.23 -5.66 14.81
C VAL A 140 -0.24 -6.04 14.78
N ALA A 141 -0.54 -7.33 14.91
CA ALA A 141 -1.88 -7.89 14.89
C ALA A 141 -2.01 -8.94 16.02
N PRO A 142 -2.28 -8.51 17.27
CA PRO A 142 -2.20 -9.36 18.48
C PRO A 142 -3.05 -10.63 18.48
N LYS A 143 -4.05 -10.68 17.62
CA LYS A 143 -4.93 -11.85 17.50
C LYS A 143 -4.62 -12.69 16.26
N ALA A 144 -3.86 -12.20 15.30
CA ALA A 144 -3.64 -12.90 14.03
C ALA A 144 -2.83 -14.19 14.21
N GLY A 145 -3.21 -15.21 13.43
CA GLY A 145 -2.35 -16.36 13.19
C GLY A 145 -1.32 -16.06 12.10
N LEU A 146 -0.46 -17.03 11.81
CA LEU A 146 0.54 -16.97 10.76
C LEU A 146 0.61 -18.33 10.08
N ARG A 147 0.39 -18.34 8.76
CA ARG A 147 0.64 -19.50 7.90
C ARG A 147 1.72 -19.21 6.89
N PHE A 148 2.29 -20.27 6.34
CA PHE A 148 3.20 -20.16 5.21
C PHE A 148 2.48 -19.60 3.97
N GLY A 149 3.19 -18.72 3.26
CA GLY A 149 2.82 -18.22 1.95
C GLY A 149 3.29 -19.16 0.83
N ASN A 150 3.35 -18.63 -0.39
CA ASN A 150 3.65 -19.41 -1.59
C ASN A 150 5.16 -19.66 -1.81
N ARG A 151 6.03 -19.03 -1.01
CA ARG A 151 7.49 -19.12 -1.14
C ARG A 151 8.14 -19.61 0.15
N PRO A 152 9.36 -20.18 0.08
CA PRO A 152 10.17 -20.41 1.26
C PRO A 152 10.32 -19.10 2.04
N ALA A 153 10.07 -19.16 3.35
CA ALA A 153 10.16 -18.01 4.25
C ALA A 153 9.21 -16.83 3.94
N SER A 154 8.13 -17.04 3.18
CA SER A 154 7.02 -16.09 3.11
C SER A 154 5.84 -16.52 3.97
N PHE A 155 5.07 -15.55 4.44
CA PHE A 155 3.98 -15.75 5.39
C PHE A 155 2.76 -14.90 5.04
N VAL A 156 1.60 -15.37 5.49
CA VAL A 156 0.33 -14.66 5.41
C VAL A 156 -0.27 -14.61 6.80
N LEU A 157 -0.76 -13.43 7.20
CA LEU A 157 -1.53 -13.28 8.44
C LEU A 157 -2.83 -14.07 8.32
N GLU A 158 -3.11 -14.93 9.29
CA GLU A 158 -4.36 -15.68 9.32
C GLU A 158 -5.42 -14.92 10.12
N PRO A 159 -6.61 -14.68 9.54
CA PRO A 159 -7.74 -14.12 10.26
C PRO A 159 -8.13 -14.99 11.46
N VAL A 160 -8.56 -14.34 12.52
CA VAL A 160 -9.05 -15.00 13.75
C VAL A 160 -10.38 -14.43 14.20
N GLU A 161 -11.11 -15.23 14.95
CA GLU A 161 -12.41 -14.84 15.53
C GLU A 161 -12.25 -14.10 16.88
N PRO A 162 -13.17 -13.18 17.22
CA PRO A 162 -14.24 -12.65 16.37
C PRO A 162 -13.73 -11.57 15.42
N ARG A 163 -14.30 -11.53 14.21
CA ARG A 163 -13.94 -10.57 13.17
C ARG A 163 -14.75 -9.27 13.27
N PRO A 164 -14.17 -8.11 12.92
CA PRO A 164 -14.91 -6.84 12.91
C PRO A 164 -15.99 -6.86 11.84
N ALA A 165 -17.17 -6.34 12.16
CA ALA A 165 -18.25 -6.17 11.20
C ALA A 165 -17.84 -5.21 10.06
N VAL A 166 -18.27 -5.52 8.84
CA VAL A 166 -18.00 -4.73 7.63
C VAL A 166 -19.31 -4.27 6.97
N THR A 167 -19.40 -2.99 6.62
CA THR A 167 -20.40 -2.50 5.67
C THR A 167 -19.75 -2.37 4.30
N ALA A 168 -20.26 -3.05 3.28
CA ALA A 168 -19.86 -2.82 1.89
C ALA A 168 -20.61 -1.61 1.32
N VAL A 169 -19.91 -0.77 0.57
CA VAL A 169 -20.43 0.39 -0.16
C VAL A 169 -20.14 0.15 -1.64
N ILE A 170 -21.19 0.04 -2.43
CA ILE A 170 -21.11 -0.23 -3.87
C ILE A 170 -21.73 0.95 -4.63
N PRO A 171 -20.92 1.93 -5.07
CA PRO A 171 -21.37 2.96 -6.00
C PRO A 171 -21.70 2.36 -7.37
N THR A 172 -22.80 2.79 -7.98
CA THR A 172 -23.13 2.33 -9.33
C THR A 172 -23.80 3.41 -10.17
N ALA A 173 -23.44 3.44 -11.45
CA ALA A 173 -24.08 4.26 -12.48
C ALA A 173 -25.14 3.50 -13.29
N GLY A 174 -25.35 2.20 -13.00
CA GLY A 174 -26.32 1.37 -13.71
C GLY A 174 -25.90 0.87 -15.08
N ALA A 175 -24.60 0.61 -15.25
CA ALA A 175 -24.11 -0.10 -16.42
C ALA A 175 -24.73 -1.51 -16.51
N ALA A 176 -25.12 -1.90 -17.73
CA ALA A 176 -25.58 -3.24 -18.04
C ALA A 176 -24.49 -4.04 -18.76
N ARG A 177 -24.44 -5.34 -18.49
CA ARG A 177 -23.59 -6.30 -19.19
C ARG A 177 -24.15 -6.59 -20.59
N HIS A 178 -23.38 -7.29 -21.43
CA HIS A 178 -23.81 -7.67 -22.78
C HIS A 178 -25.10 -8.50 -22.83
N ASP A 179 -25.41 -9.24 -21.76
CA ASP A 179 -26.64 -10.03 -21.62
C ASP A 179 -27.82 -9.22 -21.07
N GLY A 180 -27.64 -7.91 -20.85
CA GLY A 180 -28.66 -7.01 -20.31
C GLY A 180 -28.81 -7.04 -18.78
N THR A 181 -28.04 -7.86 -18.08
CA THR A 181 -28.06 -7.87 -16.60
C THR A 181 -27.31 -6.66 -16.04
N PRO A 182 -27.76 -6.06 -14.92
CA PRO A 182 -27.00 -5.00 -14.27
C PRO A 182 -25.62 -5.51 -13.83
N ALA A 183 -24.55 -4.78 -14.16
CA ALA A 183 -23.18 -5.17 -13.78
C ALA A 183 -23.07 -5.41 -12.26
N VAL A 184 -23.71 -4.52 -11.49
CA VAL A 184 -23.77 -4.55 -10.03
C VAL A 184 -24.33 -5.83 -9.43
N ALA A 185 -25.16 -6.56 -10.17
CA ALA A 185 -25.80 -7.77 -9.66
C ALA A 185 -24.77 -8.84 -9.29
N ARG A 186 -23.70 -8.96 -10.09
CA ARG A 186 -22.61 -9.91 -9.84
C ARG A 186 -21.79 -9.50 -8.63
N ALA A 187 -21.42 -8.22 -8.54
CA ALA A 187 -20.66 -7.70 -7.39
C ALA A 187 -21.43 -7.95 -6.08
N VAL A 188 -22.71 -7.56 -6.03
CA VAL A 188 -23.59 -7.79 -4.87
C VAL A 188 -23.69 -9.28 -4.54
N THR A 189 -23.99 -10.14 -5.52
CA THR A 189 -24.14 -11.59 -5.29
C THR A 189 -22.83 -12.20 -4.76
N SER A 190 -21.69 -11.82 -5.33
CA SER A 190 -20.38 -12.34 -4.94
C SER A 190 -19.95 -11.88 -3.55
N VAL A 191 -20.34 -10.66 -3.14
CA VAL A 191 -20.06 -10.14 -1.79
C VAL A 191 -21.00 -10.75 -0.75
N LEU A 192 -22.29 -10.94 -1.07
CA LEU A 192 -23.29 -11.53 -0.16
C LEU A 192 -23.01 -13.01 0.15
N ALA A 193 -22.26 -13.70 -0.72
CA ALA A 193 -21.76 -15.04 -0.47
C ALA A 193 -20.76 -15.09 0.71
N GLU A 194 -20.14 -13.96 1.07
CA GLU A 194 -19.40 -13.82 2.33
C GLU A 194 -20.38 -13.66 3.49
N MET A 195 -20.59 -14.73 4.24
CA MET A 195 -21.61 -14.77 5.29
C MET A 195 -21.11 -14.36 6.68
N HIS A 196 -19.79 -14.36 6.93
CA HIS A 196 -19.27 -14.24 8.29
C HIS A 196 -18.90 -12.82 8.71
N ASP A 197 -18.43 -11.99 7.78
CA ASP A 197 -17.82 -10.69 8.12
C ASP A 197 -18.68 -9.50 7.65
N LEU A 198 -19.60 -9.76 6.71
CA LEU A 198 -20.42 -8.75 6.07
C LEU A 198 -21.71 -8.51 6.84
N ASP A 199 -21.85 -7.32 7.42
CA ASP A 199 -23.05 -6.86 8.12
C ASP A 199 -24.11 -6.38 7.12
N ARG A 200 -23.69 -5.54 6.17
CA ARG A 200 -24.62 -4.85 5.25
C ARG A 200 -23.95 -4.47 3.94
N VAL A 201 -24.75 -4.37 2.87
CA VAL A 201 -24.38 -3.79 1.57
C VAL A 201 -25.19 -2.51 1.36
N LEU A 202 -24.49 -1.40 1.19
CA LEU A 202 -25.05 -0.11 0.79
C LEU A 202 -24.86 0.06 -0.71
N LEU A 203 -25.94 -0.11 -1.46
CA LEU A 203 -25.96 0.14 -2.90
C LEU A 203 -26.24 1.63 -3.15
N VAL A 204 -25.24 2.38 -3.59
CA VAL A 204 -25.34 3.84 -3.76
C VAL A 204 -25.58 4.18 -5.22
N MET A 205 -26.77 4.69 -5.54
CA MET A 205 -27.25 4.81 -6.92
C MET A 205 -28.12 6.04 -7.16
N GLY A 206 -28.18 6.49 -8.41
CA GLY A 206 -28.99 7.63 -8.85
C GLY A 206 -30.29 7.21 -9.52
N ASP A 207 -31.02 8.21 -10.00
CA ASP A 207 -32.34 8.08 -10.61
C ASP A 207 -32.27 7.52 -12.03
N GLU A 208 -31.09 7.59 -12.66
CA GLU A 208 -30.80 7.09 -14.00
C GLU A 208 -30.75 5.57 -14.10
N PHE A 209 -30.84 4.86 -12.98
CA PHE A 209 -30.77 3.41 -12.98
C PHE A 209 -32.08 2.79 -13.50
N VAL A 210 -31.96 2.00 -14.57
CA VAL A 210 -33.07 1.27 -15.19
C VAL A 210 -32.79 -0.23 -15.09
N GLY A 211 -33.52 -0.94 -14.24
CA GLY A 211 -33.36 -2.38 -14.03
C GLY A 211 -34.22 -2.93 -12.89
N ASP A 212 -34.46 -4.23 -12.90
CA ASP A 212 -35.19 -4.92 -11.82
C ASP A 212 -34.24 -5.21 -10.66
N PHE A 213 -34.47 -4.51 -9.53
CA PHE A 213 -33.73 -4.68 -8.29
C PHE A 213 -34.44 -5.58 -7.28
N GLU A 214 -35.64 -6.09 -7.57
CA GLU A 214 -36.37 -6.93 -6.61
C GLU A 214 -35.49 -8.12 -6.18
N ALA A 215 -34.75 -8.71 -7.13
CA ALA A 215 -33.82 -9.79 -6.83
C ALA A 215 -32.68 -9.35 -5.89
N LEU A 216 -32.07 -8.17 -6.12
CA LEU A 216 -30.93 -7.68 -5.33
C LEU A 216 -31.34 -7.14 -3.96
N THR A 217 -32.55 -6.60 -3.84
CA THR A 217 -33.08 -6.04 -2.60
C THR A 217 -33.88 -7.04 -1.78
N SER A 218 -33.98 -8.29 -2.25
CA SER A 218 -34.61 -9.39 -1.51
C SER A 218 -33.79 -9.85 -0.30
N ASP A 219 -32.46 -9.67 -0.33
CA ASP A 219 -31.59 -9.92 0.82
C ASP A 219 -31.67 -8.73 1.80
N GLU A 220 -32.01 -8.99 3.06
CA GLU A 220 -32.19 -7.98 4.10
C GLU A 220 -30.92 -7.16 4.40
N ARG A 221 -29.74 -7.69 4.03
CA ARG A 221 -28.46 -6.99 4.16
C ARG A 221 -28.28 -5.91 3.09
N VAL A 222 -29.07 -5.91 2.02
CA VAL A 222 -28.93 -4.92 0.93
C VAL A 222 -29.83 -3.73 1.19
N ARG A 223 -29.23 -2.54 1.32
CA ARG A 223 -29.93 -1.27 1.48
C ARG A 223 -29.53 -0.31 0.36
N MET A 224 -30.54 0.25 -0.29
CA MET A 224 -30.34 1.29 -1.30
C MET A 224 -30.12 2.65 -0.63
N VAL A 225 -29.12 3.39 -1.11
CA VAL A 225 -28.84 4.78 -0.73
C VAL A 225 -28.90 5.63 -1.99
N ARG A 226 -29.76 6.64 -1.99
CA ARG A 226 -29.96 7.50 -3.15
C ARG A 226 -28.90 8.59 -3.19
N ARG A 227 -28.17 8.70 -4.30
CA ARG A 227 -27.24 9.81 -4.56
C ARG A 227 -27.99 11.03 -5.13
N PRO A 228 -27.44 12.25 -4.98
CA PRO A 228 -27.99 13.45 -5.64
C PRO A 228 -28.11 13.30 -7.16
N THR A 229 -29.10 13.97 -7.74
CA THR A 229 -29.31 14.02 -9.19
C THR A 229 -28.15 14.72 -9.89
N GLY A 230 -27.84 14.27 -11.11
CA GLY A 230 -26.75 14.81 -11.93
C GLY A 230 -25.75 13.74 -12.38
N PRO A 231 -24.64 14.17 -13.03
CA PRO A 231 -23.60 13.26 -13.49
C PRO A 231 -23.09 12.36 -12.37
N PHE A 232 -22.74 11.13 -12.71
CA PHE A 232 -22.17 10.20 -11.74
C PHE A 232 -20.84 10.76 -11.18
N ASN A 233 -20.73 10.75 -9.86
CA ASN A 233 -19.53 11.15 -9.14
C ASN A 233 -19.24 10.07 -8.10
N PHE A 234 -18.19 9.30 -8.35
CA PHE A 234 -17.79 8.16 -7.52
C PHE A 234 -17.48 8.61 -6.10
N SER A 235 -16.72 9.69 -5.95
CA SER A 235 -16.36 10.27 -4.65
C SER A 235 -17.58 10.68 -3.82
N VAL A 236 -18.60 11.26 -4.45
CA VAL A 236 -19.86 11.61 -3.76
C VAL A 236 -20.59 10.35 -3.29
N ALA A 237 -20.70 9.34 -4.16
CA ALA A 237 -21.38 8.09 -3.82
C ALA A 237 -20.67 7.33 -2.68
N VAL A 238 -19.34 7.22 -2.75
CA VAL A 238 -18.52 6.65 -1.68
C VAL A 238 -18.74 7.40 -0.36
N ASN A 239 -18.71 8.73 -0.38
CA ASN A 239 -18.90 9.54 0.83
C ASN A 239 -20.28 9.36 1.46
N LEU A 240 -21.35 9.24 0.66
CA LEU A 240 -22.69 8.93 1.17
C LEU A 240 -22.70 7.56 1.86
N GLY A 241 -22.09 6.56 1.23
CA GLY A 241 -21.94 5.24 1.83
C GLY A 241 -21.14 5.25 3.14
N LEU A 242 -20.02 5.98 3.19
CA LEU A 242 -19.21 6.15 4.42
C LEU A 242 -20.01 6.77 5.57
N LEU A 243 -20.86 7.76 5.27
CA LEU A 243 -21.70 8.43 6.25
C LEU A 243 -22.82 7.52 6.76
N GLU A 244 -23.45 6.74 5.88
CA GLU A 244 -24.53 5.79 6.20
C GLU A 244 -24.03 4.49 6.86
N ALA A 245 -22.77 4.11 6.63
CA ALA A 245 -22.16 2.93 7.24
C ALA A 245 -22.14 3.05 8.77
N GLN A 246 -22.42 1.93 9.44
CA GLN A 246 -22.43 1.84 10.91
C GLN A 246 -21.34 0.92 11.46
N SER A 247 -20.76 0.10 10.60
CA SER A 247 -19.65 -0.79 10.94
C SER A 247 -18.34 -0.04 11.17
N GLU A 248 -17.42 -0.66 11.91
CA GLU A 248 -16.07 -0.12 12.15
C GLU A 248 -15.27 -0.04 10.84
N LEU A 249 -15.40 -1.08 10.01
CA LEU A 249 -14.76 -1.18 8.72
C LEU A 249 -15.77 -0.97 7.60
N VAL A 250 -15.34 -0.27 6.55
CA VAL A 250 -16.13 -0.04 5.35
C VAL A 250 -15.36 -0.59 4.16
N LEU A 251 -15.98 -1.50 3.43
CA LEU A 251 -15.47 -1.99 2.16
C LEU A 251 -16.00 -1.10 1.04
N LEU A 252 -15.11 -0.43 0.32
CA LEU A 252 -15.41 0.21 -0.95
C LEU A 252 -15.24 -0.81 -2.06
N LEU A 253 -16.26 -0.99 -2.90
CA LEU A 253 -16.24 -2.00 -3.95
C LEU A 253 -16.91 -1.46 -5.21
N ASN A 254 -16.25 -1.63 -6.35
CA ASN A 254 -16.85 -1.30 -7.65
C ASN A 254 -17.98 -2.27 -7.99
N ASP A 255 -18.90 -1.82 -8.85
CA ASP A 255 -20.06 -2.59 -9.26
C ASP A 255 -19.77 -3.69 -10.30
N ASP A 256 -18.56 -3.77 -10.83
CA ASP A 256 -18.11 -4.74 -11.82
C ASP A 256 -17.02 -5.70 -11.31
N THR A 257 -16.92 -5.86 -9.99
CA THR A 257 -16.03 -6.85 -9.34
C THR A 257 -16.70 -8.21 -9.11
N GLU A 258 -15.89 -9.23 -8.92
CA GLU A 258 -16.30 -10.59 -8.58
C GLU A 258 -15.28 -11.22 -7.62
N THR A 259 -15.75 -11.68 -6.47
CA THR A 259 -14.91 -12.34 -5.46
C THR A 259 -14.47 -13.73 -5.93
N ARG A 260 -13.25 -14.14 -5.57
CA ARG A 260 -12.69 -15.44 -6.02
C ARG A 260 -12.69 -16.51 -4.95
N ASP A 261 -12.20 -16.15 -3.76
CA ASP A 261 -11.86 -17.11 -2.72
C ASP A 261 -12.63 -16.77 -1.43
N PRO A 262 -13.25 -17.76 -0.76
CA PRO A 262 -13.89 -17.53 0.53
C PRO A 262 -12.93 -16.93 1.56
N GLY A 263 -13.41 -16.01 2.40
CA GLY A 263 -12.61 -15.41 3.47
C GLY A 263 -11.64 -14.31 3.00
N TRP A 264 -11.72 -13.89 1.74
CA TRP A 264 -10.95 -12.74 1.23
C TRP A 264 -11.21 -11.47 2.04
N LEU A 265 -12.45 -11.24 2.49
CA LEU A 265 -12.80 -10.05 3.28
C LEU A 265 -12.12 -10.09 4.65
N SER A 266 -12.06 -11.28 5.27
CA SER A 266 -11.34 -11.51 6.52
C SER A 266 -9.85 -11.26 6.36
N GLN A 267 -9.31 -11.65 5.21
CA GLN A 267 -7.92 -11.45 4.85
C GLN A 267 -7.59 -9.96 4.61
N LEU A 268 -8.53 -9.15 4.13
CA LEU A 268 -8.37 -7.70 4.17
C LEU A 268 -8.44 -7.17 5.61
N ALA A 269 -9.44 -7.60 6.39
CA ALA A 269 -9.71 -7.09 7.72
C ALA A 269 -8.59 -7.35 8.73
N ILE A 270 -7.86 -8.47 8.62
CA ILE A 270 -6.76 -8.83 9.53
C ILE A 270 -5.64 -7.78 9.50
N ASN A 271 -5.40 -7.14 8.35
CA ASN A 271 -4.40 -6.09 8.20
C ASN A 271 -4.79 -4.80 8.95
N LEU A 272 -6.09 -4.53 9.12
CA LEU A 272 -6.59 -3.37 9.90
C LEU A 272 -6.66 -3.65 11.41
N LEU A 273 -6.23 -4.82 11.89
CA LEU A 273 -5.98 -4.98 13.33
C LEU A 273 -4.77 -4.17 13.80
N ASP A 274 -3.84 -3.88 12.88
CA ASP A 274 -2.81 -2.88 13.14
C ASP A 274 -3.43 -1.48 13.14
N PRO A 275 -3.40 -0.74 14.26
CA PRO A 275 -3.96 0.60 14.33
C PRO A 275 -3.22 1.63 13.46
N THR A 276 -2.03 1.30 12.97
CA THR A 276 -1.27 2.13 12.02
C THR A 276 -1.71 1.92 10.57
N VAL A 277 -2.48 0.87 10.26
CA VAL A 277 -3.04 0.62 8.93
C VAL A 277 -4.46 1.19 8.86
N ALA A 278 -4.68 2.11 7.92
CA ALA A 278 -5.97 2.75 7.72
C ALA A 278 -6.78 2.15 6.56
N ALA A 279 -6.09 1.64 5.55
CA ALA A 279 -6.71 1.03 4.37
C ALA A 279 -5.95 -0.20 3.90
N CYS A 280 -6.69 -1.19 3.41
CA CYS A 280 -6.17 -2.40 2.80
C CYS A 280 -6.85 -2.63 1.44
N GLY A 281 -6.07 -2.77 0.38
CA GLY A 281 -6.56 -3.09 -0.97
C GLY A 281 -6.37 -4.58 -1.30
N ALA A 282 -7.25 -5.12 -2.12
CA ALA A 282 -7.13 -6.48 -2.66
C ALA A 282 -6.23 -6.52 -3.90
N LEU A 283 -5.73 -7.72 -4.22
CA LEU A 283 -5.20 -8.00 -5.56
C LEU A 283 -6.36 -8.07 -6.55
N LEU A 284 -6.32 -7.22 -7.58
CA LEU A 284 -7.30 -7.27 -8.67
C LEU A 284 -6.68 -7.92 -9.89
N LEU A 285 -7.45 -8.80 -10.49
CA LEU A 285 -7.09 -9.55 -11.67
C LEU A 285 -8.01 -9.18 -12.83
N PHE A 286 -7.44 -9.13 -14.02
CA PHE A 286 -8.22 -9.17 -15.25
C PHE A 286 -8.94 -10.53 -15.37
N PRO A 287 -9.99 -10.62 -16.22
CA PRO A 287 -10.68 -11.88 -16.48
C PRO A 287 -9.79 -13.02 -17.01
N ASP A 288 -8.64 -12.70 -17.62
CA ASP A 288 -7.64 -13.68 -18.09
C ASP A 288 -6.71 -14.19 -16.97
N GLY A 289 -6.87 -13.68 -15.75
CA GLY A 289 -6.09 -14.07 -14.57
C GLY A 289 -4.77 -13.33 -14.40
N THR A 290 -4.43 -12.38 -15.28
CA THR A 290 -3.28 -11.49 -15.10
C THR A 290 -3.58 -10.38 -14.10
N ILE A 291 -2.55 -9.84 -13.46
CA ILE A 291 -2.69 -8.74 -12.49
C ILE A 291 -3.18 -7.49 -13.21
N GLN A 292 -4.18 -6.84 -12.60
CA GLN A 292 -4.61 -5.49 -12.94
C GLN A 292 -4.20 -4.48 -11.86
N HIS A 293 -4.21 -4.87 -10.59
CA HIS A 293 -3.78 -4.02 -9.49
C HIS A 293 -3.21 -4.83 -8.33
N ALA A 294 -2.04 -4.41 -7.84
CA ALA A 294 -1.38 -4.97 -6.67
C ALA A 294 -0.71 -3.85 -5.85
N GLY A 295 -1.42 -2.73 -5.68
CA GLY A 295 -0.87 -1.46 -5.20
C GLY A 295 -0.64 -0.44 -6.31
N VAL A 296 -0.31 0.78 -5.91
CA VAL A 296 0.03 1.88 -6.82
C VAL A 296 1.45 2.35 -6.53
N ILE A 297 2.22 2.53 -7.61
CA ILE A 297 3.52 3.16 -7.61
C ILE A 297 3.34 4.62 -8.01
N LEU A 298 3.94 5.55 -7.28
CA LEU A 298 4.02 6.95 -7.71
C LEU A 298 5.38 7.22 -8.37
N ASP A 299 5.40 7.24 -9.70
CA ASP A 299 6.60 7.54 -10.49
C ASP A 299 6.52 8.96 -11.09
N ASP A 300 7.39 9.88 -10.67
CA ASP A 300 7.43 11.27 -11.17
C ASP A 300 6.05 11.94 -11.15
N ALA A 301 5.35 11.81 -10.03
CA ALA A 301 3.95 12.24 -9.84
C ALA A 301 2.93 11.52 -10.73
N ARG A 302 3.26 10.39 -11.36
CA ARG A 302 2.33 9.58 -12.16
C ARG A 302 1.93 8.33 -11.37
N PRO A 303 0.66 8.20 -10.97
CA PRO A 303 0.18 6.99 -10.31
C PRO A 303 0.02 5.85 -11.32
N LEU A 304 0.69 4.73 -11.08
CA LEU A 304 0.68 3.54 -11.92
C LEU A 304 0.27 2.32 -11.10
N HIS A 305 -0.66 1.50 -11.62
CA HIS A 305 -0.93 0.21 -11.02
C HIS A 305 0.31 -0.69 -11.15
N SER A 306 0.72 -1.34 -10.06
CA SER A 306 1.89 -2.21 -10.07
C SER A 306 1.59 -3.56 -10.76
N PHE A 307 2.59 -4.09 -11.46
CA PHE A 307 2.62 -5.45 -12.04
C PHE A 307 1.53 -5.78 -13.08
N VAL A 308 0.93 -4.79 -13.72
CA VAL A 308 -0.11 -4.97 -14.74
C VAL A 308 0.31 -5.98 -15.83
N GLY A 309 -0.56 -6.94 -16.14
CA GLY A 309 -0.35 -7.95 -17.18
C GLY A 309 0.55 -9.13 -16.79
N HIS A 310 1.14 -9.10 -15.60
CA HIS A 310 1.93 -10.22 -15.06
C HIS A 310 1.05 -11.27 -14.37
N GLY A 311 1.61 -12.45 -14.12
CA GLY A 311 0.94 -13.45 -13.30
C GLY A 311 1.04 -13.10 -11.80
N PRO A 312 0.06 -13.51 -10.97
CA PRO A 312 -0.02 -13.15 -9.54
C PRO A 312 1.20 -13.58 -8.69
N HIS A 313 2.03 -14.49 -9.20
CA HIS A 313 3.23 -14.99 -8.53
C HIS A 313 4.50 -14.83 -9.36
N SER A 314 4.43 -14.23 -10.56
CA SER A 314 5.59 -14.19 -11.47
C SER A 314 6.68 -13.19 -11.05
N LEU A 315 6.34 -12.25 -10.17
CA LEU A 315 7.21 -11.17 -9.70
C LEU A 315 7.32 -11.16 -8.17
N ALA A 316 7.29 -12.35 -7.57
CA ALA A 316 7.25 -12.52 -6.12
C ALA A 316 8.46 -11.90 -5.38
N HIS A 317 9.60 -11.74 -6.06
CA HIS A 317 10.77 -11.01 -5.53
C HIS A 317 10.55 -9.49 -5.43
N TYR A 318 9.46 -8.97 -5.98
CA TYR A 318 8.97 -7.61 -5.80
C TYR A 318 7.69 -7.54 -4.94
N HIS A 319 7.44 -8.58 -4.14
CA HIS A 319 6.33 -8.64 -3.17
C HIS A 319 4.92 -8.74 -3.76
N CYS A 320 4.78 -9.00 -5.07
CA CYS A 320 3.45 -9.10 -5.69
C CYS A 320 2.57 -10.22 -5.08
N ASP A 321 3.17 -11.16 -4.34
CA ASP A 321 2.52 -12.35 -3.78
C ASP A 321 2.37 -12.33 -2.24
N VAL A 322 2.78 -11.25 -1.57
CA VAL A 322 2.71 -11.09 -0.11
C VAL A 322 2.17 -9.72 0.26
N ALA A 323 1.54 -9.60 1.45
CA ALA A 323 1.05 -8.31 1.89
C ALA A 323 2.21 -7.33 2.08
N HIS A 324 2.07 -6.12 1.56
CA HIS A 324 3.10 -5.08 1.63
C HIS A 324 2.48 -3.69 1.64
N ASP A 325 3.25 -2.74 2.17
CA ASP A 325 2.83 -1.35 2.21
C ASP A 325 2.96 -0.70 0.84
N THR A 326 2.08 0.24 0.56
CA THR A 326 2.05 1.05 -0.67
C THR A 326 1.52 2.44 -0.34
N LEU A 327 1.79 3.44 -1.17
CA LEU A 327 1.21 4.77 -0.98
C LEU A 327 -0.29 4.81 -1.27
N ALA A 328 -0.78 3.96 -2.18
CA ALA A 328 -2.18 3.92 -2.53
C ALA A 328 -2.63 2.57 -3.07
N VAL A 329 -3.91 2.28 -2.87
CA VAL A 329 -4.63 1.18 -3.51
C VAL A 329 -5.86 1.74 -4.20
N THR A 330 -6.37 1.02 -5.20
CA THR A 330 -7.51 1.52 -5.96
C THR A 330 -8.83 1.44 -5.19
N GLY A 331 -9.74 2.36 -5.49
CA GLY A 331 -11.12 2.37 -4.96
C GLY A 331 -11.99 1.20 -5.42
N ALA A 332 -11.52 0.38 -6.38
CA ALA A 332 -12.28 -0.76 -6.89
C ALA A 332 -12.47 -1.89 -5.86
N CYS A 333 -11.52 -2.07 -4.95
CA CYS A 333 -11.70 -2.91 -3.76
C CYS A 333 -10.75 -2.42 -2.65
N MET A 334 -11.30 -1.66 -1.70
CA MET A 334 -10.54 -1.05 -0.60
C MET A 334 -11.33 -1.20 0.70
N LEU A 335 -10.78 -1.92 1.67
CA LEU A 335 -11.30 -1.94 3.03
C LEU A 335 -10.64 -0.82 3.84
N VAL A 336 -11.45 0.01 4.51
CA VAL A 336 -10.95 1.17 5.26
C VAL A 336 -11.55 1.23 6.66
N ARG A 337 -10.78 1.71 7.63
CA ARG A 337 -11.32 2.07 8.94
C ARG A 337 -12.19 3.31 8.80
N ARG A 338 -13.47 3.20 9.17
CA ARG A 338 -14.45 4.28 9.01
C ARG A 338 -14.01 5.57 9.69
N ALA A 339 -13.47 5.47 10.91
CA ALA A 339 -13.01 6.62 11.68
C ALA A 339 -11.91 7.40 10.94
N ASP A 340 -10.95 6.69 10.33
CA ASP A 340 -9.84 7.28 9.59
C ASP A 340 -10.32 7.93 8.28
N ALA A 341 -11.20 7.23 7.56
CA ALA A 341 -11.84 7.78 6.36
C ALA A 341 -12.57 9.10 6.64
N LEU A 342 -13.30 9.18 7.76
CA LEU A 342 -13.98 10.41 8.17
C LEU A 342 -13.00 11.50 8.63
N ALA A 343 -11.91 11.13 9.30
CA ALA A 343 -10.89 12.07 9.77
C ALA A 343 -10.18 12.81 8.62
N VAL A 344 -9.95 12.14 7.49
CA VAL A 344 -9.40 12.76 6.27
C VAL A 344 -10.46 13.43 5.37
N GLY A 345 -11.72 13.46 5.81
CA GLY A 345 -12.84 14.06 5.08
C GLY A 345 -13.34 13.26 3.88
N GLY A 346 -13.15 11.93 3.86
CA GLY A 346 -13.62 11.04 2.79
C GLY A 346 -12.94 11.29 1.44
N PHE A 347 -13.59 10.92 0.35
CA PHE A 347 -13.10 11.10 -1.01
C PHE A 347 -13.31 12.55 -1.47
N SER A 348 -12.33 13.15 -2.13
CA SER A 348 -12.43 14.55 -2.58
C SER A 348 -13.35 14.66 -3.79
N THR A 349 -14.44 15.42 -3.67
CA THR A 349 -15.40 15.62 -4.79
C THR A 349 -14.83 16.35 -6.00
N LYS A 350 -13.63 16.93 -5.89
CA LYS A 350 -12.83 17.45 -7.02
C LYS A 350 -12.33 16.36 -7.97
N PHE A 351 -12.32 15.11 -7.50
CA PHE A 351 -11.91 13.92 -8.24
C PHE A 351 -13.16 13.05 -8.42
N PRO A 352 -14.06 13.39 -9.36
CA PRO A 352 -15.30 12.64 -9.53
C PRO A 352 -15.08 11.20 -10.03
N LEU A 353 -14.03 10.95 -10.81
CA LEU A 353 -13.83 9.68 -11.51
C LEU A 353 -12.41 9.15 -11.36
N SER A 354 -11.39 9.99 -11.45
CA SER A 354 -9.97 9.61 -11.45
C SER A 354 -9.22 10.26 -10.29
N PHE A 355 -8.15 9.62 -9.81
CA PHE A 355 -7.31 10.07 -8.67
C PHE A 355 -7.99 10.20 -7.31
N ASN A 356 -9.26 9.80 -7.21
CA ASN A 356 -10.02 9.92 -5.96
C ASN A 356 -9.48 9.01 -4.86
N ASP A 357 -9.11 7.80 -5.23
CA ASP A 357 -8.45 6.78 -4.41
C ASP A 357 -7.02 7.18 -4.06
N ILE A 358 -6.24 7.68 -5.02
CA ILE A 358 -4.88 8.18 -4.79
C ILE A 358 -4.89 9.36 -3.81
N ASP A 359 -5.73 10.36 -4.05
CA ASP A 359 -5.89 11.50 -3.13
C ASP A 359 -6.29 11.05 -1.73
N PHE A 360 -7.20 10.07 -1.64
CA PHE A 360 -7.65 9.53 -0.37
C PHE A 360 -6.52 8.85 0.40
N CYS A 361 -5.79 7.93 -0.24
CA CYS A 361 -4.66 7.23 0.38
C CYS A 361 -3.52 8.19 0.77
N LEU A 362 -3.22 9.19 -0.07
CA LEU A 362 -2.20 10.20 0.27
C LEU A 362 -2.59 11.09 1.46
N LYS A 363 -3.90 11.33 1.68
CA LYS A 363 -4.36 12.02 2.91
C LYS A 363 -4.19 11.14 4.14
N LEU A 364 -4.49 9.84 4.05
CA LEU A 364 -4.24 8.88 5.13
C LEU A 364 -2.74 8.82 5.47
N HIS A 365 -1.90 8.79 4.43
CA HIS A 365 -0.45 8.81 4.58
C HIS A 365 0.05 10.08 5.29
N ARG A 366 -0.48 11.27 4.94
CA ARG A 366 -0.17 12.52 5.64
C ARG A 366 -0.58 12.54 7.12
N MET A 367 -1.50 11.67 7.55
CA MET A 367 -1.83 11.47 8.97
C MET A 367 -0.88 10.50 9.69
N GLY A 368 0.15 9.99 9.01
CA GLY A 368 1.07 8.99 9.55
C GLY A 368 0.50 7.57 9.52
N GLN A 369 -0.56 7.33 8.74
CA GLN A 369 -1.15 6.01 8.58
C GLN A 369 -0.60 5.30 7.34
N ARG A 370 -0.62 3.97 7.39
CA ARG A 370 -0.13 3.08 6.33
C ARG A 370 -1.30 2.57 5.50
N VAL A 371 -1.02 2.32 4.23
CA VAL A 371 -1.92 1.62 3.31
C VAL A 371 -1.21 0.34 2.90
N VAL A 372 -1.96 -0.76 2.89
CA VAL A 372 -1.44 -2.10 2.60
C VAL A 372 -2.19 -2.68 1.40
N VAL A 373 -1.50 -3.44 0.55
CA VAL A 373 -2.15 -4.36 -0.38
C VAL A 373 -2.00 -5.79 0.14
N GLU A 374 -3.04 -6.60 0.00
CA GLU A 374 -3.09 -7.98 0.49
C GLU A 374 -3.38 -8.95 -0.66
N PRO A 375 -2.33 -9.54 -1.28
CA PRO A 375 -2.50 -10.46 -2.38
C PRO A 375 -3.22 -11.77 -2.05
N ALA A 376 -3.33 -12.15 -0.78
CA ALA A 376 -4.13 -13.32 -0.39
C ALA A 376 -5.65 -13.05 -0.44
N ALA A 377 -6.07 -11.79 -0.63
CA ALA A 377 -7.43 -11.42 -0.98
C ALA A 377 -7.48 -11.02 -2.45
N SER A 378 -8.12 -11.84 -3.30
CA SER A 378 -8.15 -11.59 -4.74
C SER A 378 -9.56 -11.50 -5.32
N LEU A 379 -9.76 -10.57 -6.25
CA LEU A 379 -11.01 -10.37 -6.98
C LEU A 379 -10.72 -10.26 -8.48
N VAL A 380 -11.68 -10.68 -9.30
CA VAL A 380 -11.70 -10.32 -10.72
C VAL A 380 -12.41 -8.99 -10.85
N HIS A 381 -11.78 -8.02 -11.52
CA HIS A 381 -12.39 -6.73 -11.83
C HIS A 381 -12.53 -6.59 -13.34
N HIS A 382 -13.78 -6.47 -13.78
CA HIS A 382 -14.15 -6.55 -15.20
C HIS A 382 -14.11 -5.18 -15.87
N GLU A 383 -13.05 -4.41 -15.57
CA GLU A 383 -12.82 -3.05 -16.04
C GLU A 383 -13.05 -2.95 -17.56
N SER A 384 -13.69 -1.86 -17.99
CA SER A 384 -14.29 -1.59 -19.33
C SER A 384 -15.80 -1.87 -19.45
N LEU A 385 -16.44 -2.55 -18.49
CA LEU A 385 -17.90 -2.70 -18.50
C LEU A 385 -18.63 -1.43 -18.04
N SER A 386 -18.04 -0.67 -17.11
CA SER A 386 -18.69 0.46 -16.44
C SER A 386 -18.20 1.85 -16.88
N ARG A 387 -16.99 1.98 -17.48
CA ARG A 387 -16.40 3.30 -17.82
C ARG A 387 -15.32 3.27 -18.91
N SER A 388 -15.16 4.42 -19.58
CA SER A 388 -13.96 4.76 -20.36
C SER A 388 -12.81 5.22 -19.45
N PRO A 389 -11.55 4.79 -19.69
CA PRO A 389 -10.40 5.09 -18.83
C PRO A 389 -9.82 6.51 -19.00
N VAL A 390 -10.56 7.45 -19.59
CA VAL A 390 -10.04 8.79 -19.91
C VAL A 390 -9.86 9.63 -18.64
N ILE A 391 -8.62 10.05 -18.41
CA ILE A 391 -8.28 11.07 -17.40
C ILE A 391 -8.48 12.45 -18.02
N THR A 392 -9.27 13.30 -17.37
CA THR A 392 -9.49 14.68 -17.81
C THR A 392 -8.30 15.57 -17.45
N SER A 393 -8.04 16.61 -18.25
CA SER A 393 -7.04 17.64 -17.93
C SER A 393 -7.29 18.30 -16.58
N GLU A 394 -8.57 18.51 -16.24
CA GLU A 394 -9.00 19.15 -15.00
C GLU A 394 -8.66 18.29 -13.77
N GLU A 395 -8.91 16.98 -13.82
CA GLU A 395 -8.54 16.07 -12.73
C GLU A 395 -7.02 15.93 -12.61
N TRP A 396 -6.31 15.86 -13.74
CA TRP A 396 -4.85 15.82 -13.77
C TRP A 396 -4.24 17.08 -13.13
N ASP A 397 -4.66 18.26 -13.57
CA ASP A 397 -4.17 19.54 -13.04
C ASP A 397 -4.53 19.69 -11.57
N ALA A 398 -5.73 19.26 -11.14
CA ALA A 398 -6.12 19.29 -9.73
C ALA A 398 -5.24 18.37 -8.87
N TYR A 399 -4.89 17.18 -9.38
CA TYR A 399 -4.00 16.24 -8.70
C TYR A 399 -2.59 16.81 -8.58
N ILE A 400 -1.99 17.26 -9.69
CA ILE A 400 -0.64 17.84 -9.70
C ILE A 400 -0.55 19.09 -8.83
N ASN A 401 -1.54 19.98 -8.90
CA ASN A 401 -1.56 21.20 -8.06
C ASN A 401 -1.67 20.88 -6.56
N ARG A 402 -2.29 19.76 -6.18
CA ARG A 402 -2.47 19.37 -4.77
C ARG A 402 -1.28 18.60 -4.21
N TRP A 403 -0.75 17.65 -4.98
CA TRP A 403 0.23 16.68 -4.49
C TRP A 403 1.62 16.92 -5.05
N GLY A 404 1.74 17.46 -6.26
CA GLY A 404 3.01 17.66 -6.93
C GLY A 404 3.80 16.35 -7.00
N GLN A 405 5.11 16.46 -6.80
CA GLN A 405 5.96 15.29 -6.63
C GLN A 405 5.78 14.70 -5.23
N VAL A 406 5.49 13.40 -5.18
CA VAL A 406 5.41 12.61 -3.96
C VAL A 406 6.63 11.69 -3.90
N ASP A 407 7.23 11.56 -2.73
CA ASP A 407 8.29 10.59 -2.47
C ASP A 407 7.64 9.26 -2.07
N ASP A 408 7.86 8.22 -2.86
CA ASP A 408 7.28 6.89 -2.63
C ASP A 408 8.30 5.98 -1.93
N PRO A 409 8.17 5.78 -0.60
CA PRO A 409 9.14 4.97 0.13
C PRO A 409 9.03 3.48 -0.20
N TRP A 410 7.95 3.04 -0.88
CA TRP A 410 7.74 1.64 -1.27
C TRP A 410 8.04 1.38 -2.75
N TYR A 411 8.44 2.42 -3.48
CA TYR A 411 9.02 2.29 -4.82
C TYR A 411 10.51 2.60 -4.80
N HIS A 412 11.32 1.58 -5.07
CA HIS A 412 12.76 1.73 -4.95
C HIS A 412 13.33 2.63 -6.07
N PRO A 413 14.18 3.64 -5.75
CA PRO A 413 14.54 4.71 -6.69
C PRO A 413 15.34 4.23 -7.92
N ALA A 414 15.96 3.05 -7.86
CA ALA A 414 16.61 2.46 -9.03
C ALA A 414 15.62 1.98 -10.12
N HIS A 415 14.34 1.76 -9.79
CA HIS A 415 13.33 1.27 -10.75
C HIS A 415 12.90 2.34 -11.77
N HIS A 416 13.20 3.63 -11.52
CA HIS A 416 12.97 4.75 -12.46
C HIS A 416 13.88 4.73 -13.70
N ARG A 417 14.81 3.78 -13.82
CA ARG A 417 15.81 3.79 -14.90
C ARG A 417 15.27 3.07 -16.13
N PRO A 418 15.07 3.75 -17.27
CA PRO A 418 14.58 3.11 -18.50
C PRO A 418 15.45 1.94 -18.96
N ASP A 419 16.75 2.01 -18.64
CA ASP A 419 17.77 1.04 -19.04
C ASP A 419 17.93 -0.10 -18.03
N ASP A 420 17.13 -0.12 -16.97
CA ASP A 420 17.21 -1.14 -15.93
C ASP A 420 16.58 -2.44 -16.44
N PRO A 421 17.31 -3.57 -16.45
CA PRO A 421 16.73 -4.88 -16.78
C PRO A 421 15.62 -5.30 -15.80
N ASP A 422 15.57 -4.67 -14.62
CA ASP A 422 14.53 -4.82 -13.60
C ASP A 422 13.44 -3.74 -13.66
N ASN A 423 13.46 -2.89 -14.70
CA ASN A 423 12.35 -1.97 -14.97
C ASN A 423 11.08 -2.80 -15.17
N LEU A 424 10.11 -2.60 -14.30
CA LEU A 424 8.90 -3.41 -14.18
C LEU A 424 7.92 -3.26 -15.36
N ASN A 425 8.34 -2.59 -16.44
CA ASN A 425 7.48 -2.20 -17.57
C ASN A 425 6.12 -1.72 -17.03
N LEU A 426 6.18 -0.66 -16.20
CA LEU A 426 4.97 0.05 -15.84
C LEU A 426 4.45 0.66 -17.14
N ASN A 427 3.45 0.02 -17.77
CA ASN A 427 2.85 0.51 -19.00
C ASN A 427 2.31 1.92 -18.75
N ALA A 428 3.08 2.94 -19.13
CA ALA A 428 2.71 4.36 -19.05
C ALA A 428 1.70 4.76 -20.14
N ASP A 429 1.35 3.84 -21.04
CA ASP A 429 0.56 4.07 -22.25
C ASP A 429 -0.90 4.50 -21.99
N HIS A 430 -1.34 4.53 -20.74
CA HIS A 430 -2.72 4.90 -20.37
C HIS A 430 -2.84 6.20 -19.56
N LEU A 431 -1.73 6.87 -19.22
CA LEU A 431 -1.76 8.06 -18.37
C LEU A 431 -1.55 9.39 -19.09
N GLU A 432 -1.27 9.38 -20.40
CA GLU A 432 -1.21 10.62 -21.15
C GLU A 432 -2.62 11.08 -21.55
N PRO A 433 -3.03 12.31 -21.23
CA PRO A 433 -4.25 12.86 -21.81
C PRO A 433 -4.12 12.81 -23.33
N GLN A 434 -5.17 12.36 -24.03
CA GLN A 434 -5.16 12.35 -25.49
C GLN A 434 -5.19 13.79 -26.05
N SER A 435 -4.01 14.41 -26.10
CA SER A 435 -3.58 15.41 -27.08
C SER A 435 -2.15 15.89 -26.75
N THR A 436 -1.15 15.28 -27.38
CA THR A 436 0.21 15.82 -27.42
C THR A 436 0.23 17.11 -28.27
N PRO A 437 1.10 18.07 -27.94
CA PRO A 437 2.23 18.24 -28.85
C PRO A 437 3.58 18.24 -28.15
N LEU A 438 4.54 17.66 -28.88
CA LEU A 438 5.97 17.58 -28.61
C LEU A 438 6.54 18.91 -28.08
N PHE A 439 7.22 18.90 -26.93
CA PHE A 439 8.56 19.46 -26.67
C PHE A 439 8.85 19.55 -25.16
N THR A 440 10.04 19.09 -24.79
CA THR A 440 10.67 19.18 -23.47
C THR A 440 11.03 20.63 -23.12
N VAL A 441 10.77 21.06 -21.88
CA VAL A 441 11.57 22.12 -21.24
C VAL A 441 11.91 21.71 -19.81
N ALA A 442 13.16 21.30 -19.62
CA ALA A 442 13.79 21.26 -18.32
C ALA A 442 13.97 22.70 -17.79
N ARG A 443 13.52 23.00 -16.58
CA ARG A 443 14.12 24.08 -15.78
C ARG A 443 14.35 23.67 -14.33
N ASN A 444 15.58 23.96 -13.94
CA ASN A 444 16.29 23.57 -12.75
C ASN A 444 15.96 24.53 -11.59
N THR A 445 15.87 23.94 -10.39
CA THR A 445 16.24 24.45 -9.05
C THR A 445 16.04 25.92 -8.64
N ARG A 446 15.40 26.06 -7.47
CA ARG A 446 15.59 27.09 -6.40
C ARG A 446 15.59 28.57 -6.83
N THR A 447 14.55 29.29 -6.43
CA THR A 447 14.72 30.65 -5.86
C THR A 447 13.60 30.99 -4.88
N ARG A 448 13.99 31.44 -3.67
CA ARG A 448 13.10 31.99 -2.64
C ARG A 448 12.38 33.24 -3.17
N PRO A 449 11.14 33.54 -2.72
CA PRO A 449 10.49 34.80 -3.05
C PRO A 449 11.24 35.97 -2.41
N ARG A 450 11.77 36.88 -3.24
CA ARG A 450 12.20 38.20 -2.81
C ARG A 450 10.96 39.03 -2.50
N VAL A 451 10.85 39.48 -1.25
CA VAL A 451 9.93 40.53 -0.82
C VAL A 451 10.31 41.83 -1.55
N HIS A 452 9.42 42.35 -2.39
CA HIS A 452 9.52 43.71 -2.90
C HIS A 452 8.71 44.65 -2.01
N HIS A 453 9.41 45.54 -1.30
CA HIS A 453 8.81 46.71 -0.67
C HIS A 453 8.36 47.68 -1.76
N GLY A 454 7.06 47.72 -2.03
CA GLY A 454 6.43 48.78 -2.81
C GLY A 454 6.49 50.09 -2.03
N ARG A 455 7.33 51.03 -2.49
CA ARG A 455 7.23 52.44 -2.11
C ARG A 455 5.92 53.00 -2.66
N VAL A 456 5.03 53.37 -1.74
CA VAL A 456 3.89 54.26 -1.99
C VAL A 456 4.43 55.59 -2.52
N LYS A 457 4.02 55.98 -3.73
CA LYS A 457 4.06 57.38 -4.17
C LYS A 457 2.70 57.98 -3.85
N ALA A 458 2.70 58.93 -2.93
CA ALA A 458 1.64 59.93 -2.79
C ALA A 458 1.69 60.88 -4.00
N THR A 459 0.52 61.26 -4.51
CA THR A 459 0.05 62.64 -4.63
C THR A 459 -1.33 62.66 -5.30
N ASP A 460 -2.26 63.29 -4.57
CA ASP A 460 -3.46 64.05 -4.95
C ASP A 460 -4.58 63.42 -5.78
#